data_AF-A0AAE9L1W3-F1
#
_entry.id   AF-A0AAE9L1W3-F1
#
_cell.length_a   1.000
_cell.length_b   1.000
_cell.length_c   1.000
_cell.angle_alpha   90.00
_cell.angle_beta   90.00
_cell.angle_gamma   90.00
#
_symmetry.space_group_name_H-M   'P 1'
#
loop_
_entity.id
_entity.type
_entity.pdbx_description
1 polymer ?
#
loop_
_entity_poly.entity_id
_entity_poly.type
_entity_poly.pdbx_seq_one_letter_code
_entity_poly.pdbx_strand_id
1 'polypeptide(L)'
;MDEATALAAGHRPCGECRRDDYKRFKRAWVLGNGRPDDTTIADIDAAMHAERISKLNDVGRLRELETLPAGGVVDWGGNPHLWNGNALLKWSPKGYVTVDSNWLKTANVRLITPPSVERALAAGYVARLHESAGSSSS
;
A
#
# COMPACT_ATOMS: atom_id res chain seq x y z
N MET A 1 0.16 -10.79 9.83
CA MET A 1 -0.39 -9.69 9.02
C MET A 1 0.71 -9.26 8.08
N ASP A 2 0.42 -9.23 6.79
CA ASP A 2 1.38 -8.88 5.75
C ASP A 2 1.71 -7.39 5.74
N GLU A 3 2.92 -7.04 5.33
CA GLU A 3 3.40 -5.65 5.36
C GLU A 3 2.54 -4.72 4.51
N ALA A 4 2.08 -5.17 3.34
CA ALA A 4 1.25 -4.35 2.46
C ALA A 4 -0.09 -3.95 3.11
N THR A 5 -0.70 -4.87 3.86
CA THR A 5 -1.93 -4.59 4.61
C THR A 5 -1.64 -3.66 5.80
N ALA A 6 -0.49 -3.85 6.48
CA ALA A 6 -0.07 -2.97 7.56
C ALA A 6 0.14 -1.52 7.03
N LEU A 7 0.84 -1.37 5.91
CA LEU A 7 1.06 -0.08 5.23
C LEU A 7 -0.25 0.58 4.81
N ALA A 8 -1.19 -0.19 4.25
CA ALA A 8 -2.51 0.32 3.88
C ALA A 8 -3.32 0.81 5.08
N ALA A 9 -3.16 0.19 6.25
CA ALA A 9 -3.74 0.67 7.49
C ALA A 9 -3.03 1.92 8.07
N GLY A 10 -1.89 2.32 7.49
CA GLY A 10 -1.05 3.42 7.93
C GLY A 10 0.08 3.01 8.89
N HIS A 11 0.38 1.71 9.01
CA HIS A 11 1.50 1.23 9.81
C HIS A 11 2.79 1.21 9.00
N ARG A 12 3.86 1.75 9.58
CA ARG A 12 5.22 1.70 9.03
C ARG A 12 5.99 0.47 9.56
N PRO A 13 7.03 -0.01 8.84
CA PRO A 13 7.98 -0.99 9.38
C PRO A 13 8.67 -0.47 10.65
N CYS A 14 8.92 -1.37 11.60
CA CYS A 14 9.54 -1.03 12.89
C CYS A 14 10.99 -0.57 12.69
N GLY A 15 11.33 0.61 13.22
CA GLY A 15 12.67 1.20 13.08
C GLY A 15 13.77 0.48 13.87
N GLU A 16 13.40 -0.27 14.92
CA GLU A 16 14.33 -1.03 15.75
C GLU A 16 14.57 -2.44 15.18
N CYS A 17 13.49 -3.17 14.90
CA CYS A 17 13.59 -4.55 14.37
C CYS A 17 13.93 -4.60 12.88
N ARG A 18 13.48 -3.62 12.10
CA ARG A 18 13.54 -3.62 10.62
C ARG A 18 14.08 -2.30 10.10
N ARG A 19 15.24 -1.91 10.65
CA ARG A 19 15.88 -0.62 10.39
C ARG A 19 16.14 -0.35 8.91
N ASP A 20 16.49 -1.37 8.13
CA ASP A 20 16.75 -1.22 6.68
C ASP A 20 15.47 -0.93 5.90
N ASP A 21 14.41 -1.72 6.12
CA ASP A 21 13.09 -1.49 5.49
C ASP A 21 12.51 -0.13 5.90
N TYR A 22 12.68 0.25 7.17
CA TYR A 22 12.30 1.57 7.67
C TYR A 22 13.02 2.71 6.94
N LYS A 23 14.33 2.61 6.71
CA LYS A 23 15.09 3.61 5.95
C LYS A 23 14.63 3.67 4.49
N ARG A 24 14.38 2.52 3.87
CA ARG A 24 13.87 2.44 2.48
C ARG A 24 12.49 3.08 2.37
N PHE A 25 11.58 2.76 3.30
CA PHE A 25 10.25 3.35 3.35
C PHE A 25 10.33 4.87 3.50
N LYS A 26 11.09 5.36 4.49
CA LYS A 26 11.28 6.81 4.70
C LYS A 26 11.78 7.49 3.43
N ARG A 27 12.84 6.97 2.81
CA ARG A 27 13.44 7.54 1.60
C ARG A 27 12.44 7.61 0.44
N ALA A 28 11.74 6.51 0.18
CA ALA A 28 10.76 6.45 -0.90
C ALA A 28 9.54 7.33 -0.62
N TRP A 29 9.09 7.41 0.63
CA TRP A 29 8.00 8.29 1.03
C TRP A 29 8.36 9.76 0.83
N VAL A 30 9.55 10.17 1.25
CA VAL A 30 10.04 11.54 1.05
C VAL A 30 10.14 11.87 -0.42
N LEU A 31 10.74 10.98 -1.22
CA LEU A 31 10.89 11.14 -2.66
C LEU A 31 9.53 11.25 -3.37
N GLY A 32 8.62 10.30 -3.11
CA GLY A 32 7.30 10.24 -3.75
C GLY A 32 6.39 11.40 -3.35
N ASN A 33 6.54 11.94 -2.13
CA ASN A 33 5.75 13.07 -1.65
C ASN A 33 6.43 14.44 -1.90
N GLY A 34 7.60 14.48 -2.55
CA GLY A 34 8.33 15.73 -2.80
C GLY A 34 8.71 16.48 -1.53
N ARG A 35 9.01 15.74 -0.45
CA ARG A 35 9.37 16.28 0.86
C ARG A 35 10.90 16.41 0.98
N PRO A 36 11.41 17.28 1.88
CA PRO A 36 12.85 17.37 2.13
C PRO A 36 13.40 16.10 2.76
N ASP A 37 14.67 15.76 2.51
CA ASP A 37 15.33 14.57 3.05
C ASP A 37 15.39 14.56 4.60
N ASP A 38 15.42 15.74 5.21
CA ASP A 38 15.41 15.94 6.66
C ASP A 38 14.02 15.70 7.29
N THR A 39 12.97 15.45 6.50
CA THR A 39 11.61 15.17 6.99
C THR A 39 11.66 14.14 8.12
N THR A 40 11.08 14.48 9.28
CA THR A 40 11.12 13.60 10.44
C THR A 40 10.05 12.51 10.33
N ILE A 41 10.19 11.42 11.08
CA ILE A 41 9.11 10.43 11.14
C ILE A 41 7.84 10.99 11.75
N ALA A 42 7.96 11.92 12.69
CA ALA A 42 6.80 12.57 13.27
C ALA A 42 5.98 13.29 12.18
N ASP A 43 6.64 13.94 11.21
CA ASP A 43 5.95 14.56 10.06
C ASP A 43 5.29 13.52 9.15
N ILE A 44 5.97 12.40 8.89
CA ILE A 44 5.41 11.30 8.08
C ILE A 44 4.17 10.70 8.76
N ASP A 45 4.26 10.41 10.06
CA ASP A 45 3.14 9.90 10.85
C ASP A 45 2.00 10.91 10.93
N ALA A 46 2.30 12.20 11.13
CA ALA A 46 1.29 13.25 11.14
C ALA A 46 0.56 13.35 9.79
N ALA A 47 1.29 13.26 8.68
CA ALA A 47 0.71 13.25 7.34
C ALA A 47 -0.20 12.02 7.12
N MET A 48 0.29 10.81 7.43
CA MET A 48 -0.52 9.58 7.29
C MET A 48 -1.74 9.59 8.22
N HIS A 49 -1.59 10.11 9.44
CA HIS A 49 -2.68 10.26 10.39
C HIS A 49 -3.73 11.25 9.90
N ALA A 50 -3.31 12.40 9.35
CA ALA A 50 -4.20 13.37 8.74
C ALA A 50 -4.94 12.78 7.54
N GLU A 51 -4.29 12.00 6.68
CA GLU A 51 -4.92 11.30 5.54
C GLU A 51 -5.92 10.22 6.00
N ARG A 52 -5.66 9.59 7.14
CA ARG A 52 -6.53 8.57 7.74
C ARG A 52 -7.77 9.18 8.37
N ILE A 53 -7.64 10.31 9.06
CA ILE A 53 -8.77 11.01 9.71
C ILE A 53 -9.54 11.87 8.71
N SER A 54 -8.85 12.38 7.71
CA SER A 54 -9.48 13.14 6.64
C SER A 54 -10.51 12.25 5.96
N LYS A 55 -11.77 12.67 6.09
CA LYS A 55 -12.86 12.26 5.19
C LYS A 55 -12.56 12.84 3.81
N LEU A 56 -11.48 12.40 3.17
CA LEU A 56 -11.37 12.47 1.73
C LEU A 56 -12.65 11.83 1.22
N ASN A 57 -13.57 12.66 0.70
CA ASN A 57 -14.82 12.21 0.12
C ASN A 57 -14.50 11.04 -0.80
N ASP A 58 -15.30 9.98 -0.80
CA ASP A 58 -14.97 8.70 -1.45
C ASP A 58 -14.47 8.86 -2.90
N VAL A 59 -14.93 9.90 -3.60
CA VAL A 59 -14.49 10.32 -4.93
C VAL A 59 -12.98 10.62 -5.01
N GLY A 60 -12.39 11.30 -4.03
CA GLY A 60 -10.96 11.61 -3.99
C GLY A 60 -10.05 10.41 -3.74
N ARG A 61 -10.63 9.26 -3.38
CA ARG A 61 -9.93 7.99 -3.21
C ARG A 61 -10.11 7.05 -4.41
N LEU A 62 -10.97 7.38 -5.37
CA LEU A 62 -11.16 6.56 -6.55
C LEU A 62 -9.94 6.68 -7.47
N ARG A 63 -9.33 5.54 -7.78
CA ARG A 63 -8.22 5.43 -8.72
C ARG A 63 -8.50 4.30 -9.69
N GLU A 64 -8.05 4.45 -10.92
CA GLU A 64 -8.09 3.35 -11.88
C GLU A 64 -7.07 2.29 -11.45
N LEU A 65 -7.50 1.03 -11.39
CA LEU A 65 -6.70 -0.05 -10.83
C LEU A 65 -5.35 -0.22 -11.57
N GLU A 66 -5.34 -0.13 -12.89
CA GLU A 66 -4.10 -0.29 -13.67
C GLU A 66 -3.07 0.83 -13.44
N THR A 67 -3.53 2.02 -13.02
CA THR A 67 -2.65 3.16 -12.74
C THR A 67 -1.96 3.05 -11.39
N LEU A 68 -2.45 2.17 -10.51
CA LEU A 68 -1.93 2.04 -9.17
C LEU A 68 -0.60 1.28 -9.17
N PRO A 69 0.38 1.72 -8.34
CA PRO A 69 1.61 0.97 -8.14
C PRO A 69 1.33 -0.35 -7.42
N ALA A 70 2.12 -1.38 -7.72
CA ALA A 70 2.10 -2.64 -6.99
C ALA A 70 2.34 -2.41 -5.49
N GLY A 71 1.58 -3.10 -4.65
CA GLY A 71 1.56 -2.90 -3.20
C GLY A 71 0.40 -2.04 -2.69
N GLY A 72 -0.34 -1.38 -3.58
CA GLY A 72 -1.54 -0.61 -3.22
C GLY A 72 -2.69 -1.51 -2.79
N VAL A 73 -3.40 -1.14 -1.72
CA VAL A 73 -4.58 -1.88 -1.25
C VAL A 73 -5.82 -1.06 -1.56
N VAL A 74 -6.80 -1.72 -2.15
CA VAL A 74 -8.05 -1.13 -2.64
C VAL A 74 -9.25 -1.83 -2.01
N ASP A 75 -10.33 -1.09 -1.78
CA ASP A 75 -11.62 -1.64 -1.41
C ASP A 75 -12.39 -1.98 -2.68
N TRP A 76 -12.75 -3.26 -2.80
CA TRP A 76 -13.60 -3.75 -3.87
C TRP A 76 -14.66 -4.69 -3.29
N GLY A 77 -15.93 -4.37 -3.54
CA GLY A 77 -17.06 -5.11 -2.99
C GLY A 77 -17.09 -5.14 -1.45
N GLY A 78 -16.62 -4.08 -0.79
CA GLY A 78 -16.53 -3.99 0.67
C GLY A 78 -15.45 -4.87 1.29
N ASN A 79 -14.49 -5.34 0.49
CA ASN A 79 -13.39 -6.16 0.95
C ASN A 79 -12.05 -5.56 0.48
N PRO A 80 -11.02 -5.53 1.35
CA PRO A 80 -9.70 -5.06 0.99
C PRO A 80 -8.97 -6.10 0.11
N HIS A 81 -8.44 -5.63 -1.02
CA HIS A 81 -7.65 -6.43 -1.96
C HIS A 81 -6.32 -5.74 -2.23
N LEU A 82 -5.24 -6.51 -2.29
CA LEU A 82 -3.90 -6.03 -2.59
C LEU A 82 -3.65 -6.08 -4.10
N TRP A 83 -3.29 -4.97 -4.71
CA TRP A 83 -2.86 -4.91 -6.10
C TRP A 83 -1.38 -5.27 -6.22
N ASN A 84 -1.04 -6.26 -7.03
CA ASN A 84 0.36 -6.64 -7.27
C ASN A 84 0.94 -6.09 -8.59
N GLY A 85 0.23 -5.20 -9.28
CA GLY A 85 0.61 -4.67 -10.60
C GLY A 85 0.02 -5.44 -11.78
N ASN A 86 -0.54 -6.65 -11.55
CA ASN A 86 -1.14 -7.45 -12.60
C ASN A 86 -2.52 -8.02 -12.22
N ALA A 87 -2.68 -8.44 -10.96
CA ALA A 87 -3.89 -9.02 -10.40
C ALA A 87 -4.16 -8.51 -8.99
N LEU A 88 -5.43 -8.58 -8.58
CA LEU A 88 -5.82 -8.40 -7.19
C LEU A 88 -5.55 -9.67 -6.39
N LEU A 89 -4.97 -9.50 -5.21
CA LEU A 89 -4.69 -10.54 -4.24
C LEU A 89 -5.65 -10.35 -3.06
N LYS A 90 -6.56 -11.29 -2.90
CA LYS A 90 -7.42 -11.34 -1.71
C LYS A 90 -6.64 -11.96 -0.57
N TRP A 91 -6.59 -11.28 0.57
CA TRP A 91 -6.01 -11.84 1.78
C TRP A 91 -6.90 -12.96 2.31
N SER A 92 -6.28 -14.10 2.62
CA SER A 92 -6.94 -15.22 3.30
C SER A 92 -6.01 -15.78 4.39
N PRO A 93 -6.55 -16.45 5.42
CA PRO A 93 -5.72 -17.08 6.46
C PRO A 93 -4.81 -18.19 5.91
N LYS A 94 -5.08 -18.72 4.71
CA LYS A 94 -4.24 -19.74 4.05
C LYS A 94 -3.20 -19.12 3.09
N GLY A 95 -3.14 -17.80 2.98
CA GLY A 95 -2.27 -17.07 2.04
C GLY A 95 -3.06 -16.15 1.11
N TYR A 96 -2.39 -15.65 0.06
CA TYR A 96 -3.02 -14.80 -0.93
C TYR A 96 -3.69 -15.61 -2.04
N VAL A 97 -4.92 -15.25 -2.37
CA VAL A 97 -5.64 -15.84 -3.51
C VAL A 97 -5.70 -14.79 -4.61
N THR A 98 -5.19 -15.14 -5.79
CA THR A 98 -5.32 -14.32 -7.00
C THR A 98 -6.78 -14.28 -7.43
N VAL A 99 -7.31 -13.07 -7.58
CA VAL A 99 -8.64 -12.81 -8.11
C VAL A 99 -8.46 -12.34 -9.55
N ASP A 100 -9.22 -12.93 -10.48
CA ASP A 100 -9.24 -12.43 -11.84
C ASP A 100 -9.83 -11.01 -11.85
N SER A 101 -8.95 -10.05 -12.08
CA SER A 101 -9.25 -8.63 -12.06
C SER A 101 -9.02 -8.00 -13.43
N ASN A 102 -9.01 -8.80 -14.51
CA ASN A 102 -8.72 -8.30 -15.86
C ASN A 102 -9.79 -7.29 -16.31
N TRP A 103 -11.05 -7.54 -15.95
CA TRP A 103 -12.19 -6.67 -16.18
C TRP A 103 -12.22 -5.44 -15.24
N LEU A 104 -11.43 -5.44 -14.16
CA LEU A 104 -11.32 -4.34 -13.20
C LEU A 104 -10.18 -3.38 -13.51
N LYS A 105 -9.29 -3.70 -14.47
CA LYS A 105 -8.10 -2.87 -14.76
C LYS A 105 -8.47 -1.42 -15.10
N THR A 106 -9.53 -1.24 -15.89
CA THR A 106 -10.07 0.07 -16.27
C THR A 106 -11.18 0.57 -15.33
N ALA A 107 -11.44 -0.13 -14.22
CA ALA A 107 -12.47 0.26 -13.28
C ALA A 107 -11.89 1.16 -12.18
N ASN A 108 -12.68 2.16 -11.75
CA ASN A 108 -12.32 2.95 -10.58
C ASN A 108 -12.57 2.16 -9.30
N VAL A 109 -11.50 1.86 -8.59
CA VAL A 109 -11.52 1.20 -7.27
C VAL A 109 -11.22 2.22 -6.19
N ARG A 110 -11.74 2.00 -4.98
CA ARG A 110 -11.51 2.90 -3.85
C ARG A 110 -10.16 2.57 -3.21
N LEU A 111 -9.22 3.49 -3.26
CA LEU A 111 -7.92 3.32 -2.62
C LEU A 111 -8.07 3.37 -1.09
N ILE A 112 -7.69 2.28 -0.41
CA ILE A 112 -7.62 2.22 1.07
C ILE A 112 -6.28 2.81 1.51
N THR A 113 -5.21 2.47 0.80
CA THR A 113 -3.86 2.97 1.08
C THR A 113 -3.82 4.50 1.09
N PRO A 114 -3.18 5.15 2.07
CA PRO A 114 -3.03 6.61 2.08
C PRO A 114 -2.32 7.10 0.80
N PRO A 115 -2.73 8.23 0.22
CA PRO A 115 -2.11 8.74 -1.00
C PRO A 115 -0.60 9.00 -0.84
N SER A 116 -0.14 9.36 0.36
CA SER A 116 1.29 9.48 0.62
C SER A 116 2.06 8.15 0.55
N VAL A 117 1.44 7.05 0.96
CA VAL A 117 2.02 5.70 0.88
C VAL A 117 1.99 5.19 -0.55
N GLU A 118 0.91 5.43 -1.29
CA GLU A 118 0.82 5.14 -2.73
C GLU A 118 1.96 5.83 -3.50
N ARG A 119 2.22 7.11 -3.23
CA ARG A 119 3.36 7.81 -3.83
C ARG A 119 4.71 7.18 -3.45
N ALA A 120 4.86 6.68 -2.23
CA ALA A 120 6.06 5.96 -1.81
C ALA A 120 6.26 4.66 -2.61
N LEU A 121 5.18 3.91 -2.86
CA LEU A 121 5.20 2.71 -3.71
C LEU A 121 5.57 3.08 -5.16
N ALA A 122 4.97 4.15 -5.70
CA ALA A 122 5.29 4.66 -7.04
C ALA A 122 6.75 5.14 -7.16
N ALA A 123 7.34 5.62 -6.06
CA ALA A 123 8.75 6.01 -5.98
C ALA A 123 9.72 4.82 -5.89
N GLY A 124 9.22 3.58 -5.95
CA GLY A 124 10.03 2.35 -5.96
C GLY A 124 10.12 1.63 -4.61
N TYR A 125 9.32 2.02 -3.61
CA TYR A 125 9.18 1.18 -2.41
C TYR A 125 8.42 -0.10 -2.76
N VAL A 126 9.00 -1.25 -2.46
CA VAL A 126 8.34 -2.55 -2.61
C VAL A 126 8.05 -3.10 -1.24
N ALA A 127 6.77 -3.18 -0.89
CA ALA A 127 6.33 -3.78 0.36
C ALA A 127 6.65 -5.29 0.36
N ARG A 128 7.21 -5.80 1.46
CA ARG A 128 7.44 -7.25 1.59
C ARG A 128 6.13 -7.97 1.80
N LEU A 129 5.70 -8.74 0.81
CA LEU A 129 4.66 -9.74 1.01
C LEU A 129 5.28 -10.88 1.82
N HIS A 130 4.59 -11.37 2.87
CA HIS A 130 5.11 -12.47 3.68
C HIS A 130 5.35 -13.68 2.77
N GLU A 131 6.36 -14.50 3.05
CA GLU A 131 6.83 -15.62 2.19
C GLU A 131 5.74 -16.68 1.90
N SER A 132 4.64 -16.66 2.64
CA SER A 132 3.40 -17.38 2.34
C SER A 132 2.70 -16.93 1.04
N ALA A 133 3.15 -15.83 0.43
CA ALA A 133 2.73 -15.33 -0.88
C ALA A 133 3.50 -16.01 -2.04
N GLY A 134 4.50 -16.85 -1.75
CA GLY A 134 5.42 -17.41 -2.75
C GLY A 134 5.77 -18.88 -2.60
N SER A 135 5.09 -19.64 -1.73
CA SER A 135 5.23 -21.10 -1.73
C SER A 135 3.96 -21.76 -2.24
N SER A 136 3.89 -21.94 -3.56
CA SER A 136 3.38 -23.23 -4.05
C SER A 136 4.32 -24.28 -3.48
N SER A 137 3.84 -25.05 -2.52
CA SER A 137 4.49 -26.30 -2.14
C SER A 137 3.49 -27.43 -2.33
N SER A 138 3.86 -28.29 -3.27
CA SER A 138 3.30 -29.60 -3.66
C SER A 138 2.02 -29.62 -4.49
#